data_AF-A0A7S2VUT5-F1
#
_entry.id   AF-A0A7S2VUT5-F1
#
_cell.length_a   1.000
_cell.length_b   1.000
_cell.length_c   1.000
_cell.angle_alpha   90.00
_cell.angle_beta   90.00
_cell.angle_gamma   90.00
#
_symmetry.space_group_name_H-M   'P 1'
#
loop_
_entity.id
_entity.type
_entity.pdbx_description
1 polymer ?
#
loop_
_entity_poly.entity_id
_entity_poly.type
_entity_poly.pdbx_seq_one_letter_code
_entity_poly.pdbx_strand_id
1 'polypeptide(L)'
;MLDKNPLADLLSPPSRQMWRPDLISELIDQMTPDKMMLLVSSKKPFASEAEKEETEQTERWYGTRYRKRDLKPKQVELWDASLRGKRKSSTELKLPPTNPYIPSDFTLVEEPLPAQLRQKKQKDESGL
;
A
#
# COMPACT_ATOMS: atom_id res chain seq x y z
N MET A 1 2.50 23.77 -11.18
CA MET A 1 1.35 24.27 -10.39
C MET A 1 0.22 23.27 -10.61
N LEU A 2 -0.14 22.50 -9.59
CA LEU A 2 -1.29 21.60 -9.65
C LEU A 2 -2.55 22.42 -9.39
N ASP A 3 -3.48 22.42 -10.34
CA ASP A 3 -4.82 22.97 -10.14
C ASP A 3 -5.47 22.25 -8.95
N LYS A 4 -5.66 23.00 -7.87
CA LYS A 4 -6.20 22.47 -6.62
C LYS A 4 -7.69 22.18 -6.83
N ASN A 5 -8.01 20.91 -7.07
CA ASN A 5 -9.35 20.31 -7.03
C ASN A 5 -10.45 21.13 -7.73
N PRO A 6 -10.67 20.94 -9.05
CA PRO A 6 -11.93 21.37 -9.64
C PRO A 6 -13.09 20.72 -8.88
N LEU A 7 -14.22 21.43 -8.70
CA LEU A 7 -15.41 20.95 -7.97
C LEU A 7 -15.87 19.53 -8.35
N ALA A 8 -15.60 19.12 -9.59
CA ALA A 8 -15.86 17.76 -10.09
C ALA A 8 -15.10 16.66 -9.33
N ASP A 9 -13.89 16.96 -8.82
CA ASP A 9 -13.05 16.01 -8.10
C ASP A 9 -13.44 15.88 -6.62
N LEU A 10 -14.36 16.73 -6.13
CA LEU A 10 -14.90 16.64 -4.77
C LEU A 10 -15.89 15.47 -4.60
N LEU A 11 -16.65 15.17 -5.66
CA LEU A 11 -17.69 14.13 -5.66
C LEU A 11 -17.29 12.89 -6.47
N SER A 12 -16.29 12.99 -7.36
CA SER A 12 -15.74 11.81 -8.03
C SER A 12 -14.68 11.14 -7.15
N PRO A 13 -14.61 9.79 -7.10
CA PRO A 13 -13.53 9.14 -6.40
C PRO A 13 -12.18 9.53 -7.02
N PRO A 14 -11.06 9.40 -6.28
CA PRO A 14 -9.70 9.56 -6.82
C PRO A 14 -9.35 8.54 -7.92
N SER A 15 -10.31 7.73 -8.38
CA SER A 15 -10.17 6.68 -9.38
C SER A 15 -10.06 7.19 -10.83
N ARG A 16 -10.05 8.51 -11.07
CA ARG A 16 -9.57 9.07 -12.35
C ARG A 16 -8.04 8.99 -12.42
N GLN A 17 -7.48 7.82 -12.11
CA GLN A 17 -6.05 7.55 -12.27
C GLN A 17 -5.78 7.33 -13.76
N MET A 18 -5.40 8.41 -14.43
CA MET A 18 -4.82 8.31 -15.76
C MET A 18 -3.53 7.49 -15.65
N TRP A 19 -3.40 6.43 -16.45
CA TRP A 19 -2.17 5.67 -16.53
C TRP A 19 -1.05 6.58 -17.05
N ARG A 20 -0.03 6.82 -16.21
CA ARG A 20 1.13 7.67 -16.50
C ARG A 20 2.42 6.89 -16.28
N PRO A 21 2.86 6.12 -17.29
CA PRO A 21 4.03 5.26 -17.16
C PRO A 21 5.31 6.06 -16.91
N ASP A 22 5.39 7.27 -17.44
CA ASP A 22 6.47 8.22 -17.25
C ASP A 22 6.68 8.56 -15.76
N LEU A 23 5.61 8.89 -15.03
CA LEU A 23 5.69 9.18 -13.59
C LEU A 23 6.01 7.92 -12.76
N ILE A 24 5.56 6.76 -13.22
CA ILE A 24 5.84 5.48 -12.55
C ILE A 24 7.33 5.15 -12.66
N SER A 25 7.90 5.31 -13.85
CA SER A 25 9.34 5.13 -14.07
C SER A 25 10.15 6.13 -13.24
N GLU A 26 9.78 7.42 -13.25
CA GLU A 26 10.45 8.44 -12.45
C GLU A 26 10.46 8.11 -10.95
N LEU A 27 9.32 7.65 -10.42
CA LEU A 27 9.21 7.25 -9.02
C LEU A 27 10.07 6.02 -8.69
N ILE A 28 10.03 4.99 -9.54
CA ILE A 28 10.82 3.77 -9.37
C ILE A 28 12.32 4.09 -9.39
N ASP A 29 12.76 5.03 -10.23
CA ASP A 29 14.15 5.47 -10.31
C ASP A 29 14.63 6.18 -9.01
N GLN A 30 13.72 6.70 -8.20
CA GLN A 30 14.06 7.22 -6.87
C GLN A 30 14.24 6.11 -5.81
N MET A 31 13.69 4.91 -6.02
CA MET A 31 13.71 3.80 -5.06
C MET A 31 15.07 3.06 -5.07
N THR A 32 16.12 3.78 -4.70
CA THR A 32 17.50 3.27 -4.63
C THR A 32 17.98 3.13 -3.18
N PRO A 33 18.91 2.18 -2.88
CA PRO A 33 19.44 2.01 -1.53
C PRO A 33 20.16 3.24 -0.97
N ASP A 34 20.63 4.15 -1.82
CA ASP A 34 21.29 5.39 -1.42
C ASP A 34 20.30 6.44 -0.88
N LYS A 35 19.07 6.43 -1.41
CA LYS A 35 18.01 7.38 -1.03
C LYS A 35 17.09 6.86 0.08
N MET A 36 17.37 5.67 0.63
CA MET A 36 16.47 5.02 1.58
C MET A 36 16.79 5.36 3.02
N MET A 37 15.76 5.28 3.87
CA MET A 37 15.89 5.32 5.32
C MET A 37 15.35 4.02 5.91
N LEU A 38 16.22 3.25 6.58
CA LEU A 38 15.84 1.98 7.19
C LEU A 38 15.51 2.19 8.67
N LEU A 39 14.25 1.91 9.04
CA LEU A 39 13.81 1.86 10.42
C LEU A 39 13.68 0.40 10.87
N VAL A 40 14.37 0.05 11.95
CA VAL A 40 14.30 -1.29 12.54
C VAL A 40 13.75 -1.19 13.95
N SER A 41 12.68 -1.93 14.25
CA SER A 41 12.06 -1.99 15.58
C SER A 41 12.08 -3.42 16.10
N SER A 42 12.48 -3.59 17.36
CA SER A 42 12.45 -4.86 18.09
C SER A 42 12.35 -4.59 19.57
N LYS A 43 11.73 -5.53 20.29
CA LYS A 43 11.72 -5.54 21.77
C LYS A 43 13.10 -5.84 22.34
N LYS A 44 13.96 -6.53 21.59
CA LYS A 44 15.31 -6.86 22.03
C LYS A 44 16.23 -5.68 21.72
N PRO A 45 17.13 -5.30 22.65
CA PRO A 45 18.09 -4.25 22.39
C PRO A 45 19.03 -4.67 21.24
N PHE A 46 19.20 -3.78 20.27
CA PHE A 46 20.10 -3.98 19.13
C PHE A 46 21.57 -3.67 19.44
N ALA A 47 21.85 -3.07 20.60
CA ALA A 47 23.18 -2.67 21.04
C ALA A 47 23.74 -3.67 22.07
N SER A 48 25.02 -4.01 21.95
CA SER A 48 25.80 -4.60 23.05
C SER A 48 25.88 -3.61 24.22
N GLU A 49 26.10 -4.08 25.44
CA GLU A 49 26.13 -3.22 26.64
C GLU A 49 27.13 -2.06 26.52
N ALA A 50 28.29 -2.29 25.88
CA ALA A 50 29.29 -1.27 25.60
C ALA A 50 28.84 -0.19 24.59
N GLU A 51 27.86 -0.49 23.73
CA GLU A 51 27.36 0.45 22.72
C GLU A 51 26.10 1.22 23.15
N LYS A 52 25.46 0.82 24.27
CA LYS A 52 24.22 1.43 24.76
C LYS A 52 24.43 2.86 25.27
N GLU A 53 25.52 3.11 25.99
CA GLU A 53 25.71 4.39 26.68
C GLU A 53 26.14 5.54 25.76
N GLU A 54 26.93 5.28 24.71
CA GLU A 54 27.51 6.37 23.89
C GLU A 54 26.61 6.86 22.74
N THR A 55 25.51 6.17 22.42
CA THR A 55 24.78 6.44 21.16
C THR A 55 23.26 6.28 21.21
N GLU A 56 22.68 5.98 22.38
CA GLU A 56 21.23 5.92 22.56
C GLU A 56 20.65 7.33 22.67
N GLN A 57 19.73 7.66 21.76
CA GLN A 57 19.02 8.94 21.73
C GLN A 57 17.60 8.74 22.23
N THR A 58 17.03 9.78 22.83
CA THR A 58 15.64 9.78 23.31
C THR A 58 14.86 10.86 22.58
N GLU A 59 13.76 10.47 21.95
CA GLU A 59 12.84 11.39 21.29
C GLU A 59 12.13 12.27 22.33
N ARG A 60 11.98 13.55 22.03
CA ARG A 60 11.61 14.60 22.99
C ARG A 60 10.21 14.45 23.59
N TRP A 61 9.23 14.04 22.78
CA TRP A 61 7.82 14.11 23.16
C TRP A 61 7.34 12.84 23.85
N TYR A 62 7.73 11.68 23.33
CA TYR A 62 7.27 10.37 23.80
C TYR A 62 8.33 9.60 24.59
N GLY A 63 9.57 10.11 24.65
CA GLY A 63 10.66 9.42 25.33
C GLY A 63 11.10 8.14 24.61
N THR A 64 10.80 8.01 23.31
CA THR A 64 11.14 6.82 22.54
C THR A 64 12.65 6.72 22.41
N ARG A 65 13.22 5.61 22.87
CA ARG A 65 14.66 5.34 22.71
C ARG A 65 14.94 4.80 21.32
N TYR A 66 15.90 5.40 20.65
CA TYR A 66 16.30 5.01 19.31
C TYR A 66 17.78 5.23 19.09
N ARG A 67 18.29 4.68 17.99
CA ARG A 67 19.67 4.82 17.59
C ARG A 67 19.75 5.10 16.09
N LYS A 68 20.38 6.21 15.72
CA LYS A 68 20.70 6.53 14.33
C LYS A 68 22.12 6.11 14.02
N ARG A 69 22.32 5.35 12.95
CA ARG A 69 23.63 4.92 12.46
C ARG A 69 23.59 4.92 10.95
N ASP A 70 24.70 5.30 10.34
CA ASP A 70 24.83 5.19 8.90
C ASP A 70 25.02 3.73 8.49
N LEU A 71 24.49 3.40 7.32
CA LEU A 71 24.65 2.06 6.74
C LEU A 71 26.10 1.87 6.30
N LYS A 72 26.62 0.66 6.48
CA LYS A 72 27.97 0.33 6.00
C LYS A 72 28.00 0.40 4.47
N PRO A 73 28.98 1.06 3.83
CA PRO A 73 29.05 1.19 2.37
C PRO A 73 28.96 -0.14 1.62
N LYS A 74 29.67 -1.17 2.12
CA LYS A 74 29.62 -2.54 1.58
C LYS A 74 28.22 -3.14 1.52
N GLN A 75 27.34 -2.77 2.44
CA GLN A 75 25.97 -3.27 2.51
C GLN A 75 25.06 -2.54 1.51
N VAL A 76 25.26 -1.24 1.33
CA VAL A 76 24.56 -0.43 0.32
C VAL A 76 24.94 -0.90 -1.09
N GLU A 77 26.23 -1.10 -1.35
CA GLU A 77 26.74 -1.64 -2.62
C GLU A 77 26.18 -3.04 -2.93
N LEU A 78 26.07 -3.90 -1.92
CA LEU A 78 25.48 -5.23 -2.05
C LEU A 78 24.02 -5.15 -2.52
N TRP A 79 23.24 -4.25 -1.93
CA TRP A 79 21.84 -4.05 -2.27
C TRP A 79 21.66 -3.41 -3.65
N ASP A 80 22.48 -2.43 -4.01
CA ASP A 80 22.46 -1.79 -5.34
C ASP A 80 22.81 -2.81 -6.45
N ALA A 81 23.80 -3.67 -6.22
CA ALA A 81 24.16 -4.74 -7.14
C ALA A 81 23.01 -5.74 -7.36
N SER A 82 22.21 -6.02 -6.33
CA SER A 82 21.01 -6.87 -6.43
C SER A 82 19.88 -6.17 -7.20
N LEU A 83 19.68 -4.87 -6.97
CA LEU A 83 18.65 -4.08 -7.65
C LEU A 83 18.91 -3.99 -9.16
N ARG A 84 20.17 -3.77 -9.57
CA ARG A 84 20.55 -3.61 -10.99
C ARG A 84 20.64 -4.93 -11.76
N GLY A 85 20.17 -6.04 -11.19
CA GLY A 85 20.24 -7.36 -11.82
C GLY A 85 21.66 -7.87 -12.07
N LYS A 86 22.69 -7.23 -11.49
CA LYS A 86 24.10 -7.67 -11.57
C LYS A 86 24.37 -8.90 -10.71
N ARG A 87 23.43 -9.25 -9.84
CA ARG A 87 23.33 -10.55 -9.17
C ARG A 87 22.03 -11.21 -9.58
N LYS A 88 22.02 -12.55 -9.59
CA LYS A 88 20.87 -13.38 -9.92
C LYS A 88 19.68 -12.93 -9.05
N SER A 89 18.71 -12.23 -9.64
CA SER A 89 17.45 -11.93 -8.96
C SER A 89 16.80 -13.26 -8.60
N SER A 90 16.11 -13.34 -7.45
CA SER A 90 15.38 -14.55 -7.13
C SER A 90 14.35 -14.80 -8.24
N THR A 91 14.37 -15.99 -8.84
CA THR A 91 13.36 -16.43 -9.83
C THR A 91 11.95 -16.55 -9.19
N GLU A 92 11.88 -16.36 -7.88
CA GLU A 92 10.69 -16.44 -7.04
C GLU A 92 9.82 -15.18 -7.11
N LEU A 93 10.41 -14.00 -7.38
CA LEU A 93 9.64 -12.77 -7.51
C LEU A 93 9.08 -12.66 -8.93
N LYS A 94 7.75 -12.71 -9.03
CA LYS A 94 7.00 -12.56 -10.27
C LYS A 94 5.95 -11.47 -10.09
N LEU A 95 5.58 -10.81 -11.19
CA LEU A 95 4.41 -9.94 -11.17
C LEU A 95 3.16 -10.76 -10.85
N PRO A 96 2.21 -10.19 -10.09
CA PRO A 96 0.97 -10.88 -9.79
C PRO A 96 0.19 -11.14 -11.09
N PRO A 97 -0.47 -12.30 -11.23
CA PRO A 97 -1.40 -12.53 -12.33
C PRO A 97 -2.62 -11.61 -12.19
N THR A 98 -3.38 -11.45 -13.27
CA THR A 98 -4.65 -10.71 -13.26
C THR A 98 -5.59 -11.28 -12.19
N ASN A 99 -6.17 -10.40 -11.36
CA ASN A 99 -7.08 -10.81 -10.29
C ASN A 99 -8.46 -11.19 -10.86
N PRO A 100 -8.90 -12.47 -10.77
CA PRO A 100 -10.19 -12.92 -11.33
C PRO A 100 -11.39 -12.59 -10.44
N TYR A 101 -11.17 -12.14 -9.19
CA TYR A 101 -12.22 -11.89 -8.21
C TYR A 101 -12.75 -10.44 -8.25
N ILE A 102 -12.29 -9.62 -9.18
CA ILE A 102 -12.83 -8.27 -9.36
C ILE A 102 -14.25 -8.41 -9.93
N PRO A 103 -15.30 -7.97 -9.20
CA PRO A 103 -16.67 -8.10 -9.68
C PRO A 103 -16.86 -7.22 -10.91
N SER A 104 -17.47 -7.80 -11.93
CA SER A 104 -17.89 -7.09 -13.15
C SER A 104 -19.41 -6.97 -13.25
N ASP A 105 -20.15 -7.82 -12.53
CA ASP A 105 -21.59 -7.80 -12.44
C ASP A 105 -22.03 -7.16 -11.12
N PHE A 106 -22.81 -6.09 -11.23
CA PHE A 106 -23.40 -5.35 -10.13
C PHE A 106 -24.92 -5.36 -10.18
N THR A 107 -25.51 -6.30 -10.93
CA THR A 107 -26.97 -6.46 -11.01
C THR A 107 -27.53 -6.76 -9.63
N LEU A 108 -28.61 -6.05 -9.29
CA LEU A 108 -29.34 -6.30 -8.06
C LEU A 108 -30.19 -7.55 -8.26
N VAL A 109 -30.11 -8.46 -7.30
CA VAL A 109 -31.06 -9.56 -7.20
C VAL A 109 -32.31 -9.00 -6.54
N GLU A 110 -33.48 -9.19 -7.17
CA GLU A 110 -34.73 -8.88 -6.51
C GLU A 110 -34.91 -9.79 -5.30
N GLU A 111 -35.05 -9.18 -4.12
CA GLU A 111 -35.44 -9.92 -2.94
C GLU A 111 -36.86 -10.47 -3.19
N PRO A 112 -37.08 -11.79 -3.09
CA PRO A 112 -38.42 -12.33 -3.25
C PRO A 112 -39.32 -11.66 -2.21
N LEU A 113 -40.40 -11.01 -2.67
CA LEU A 113 -41.40 -10.39 -1.79
C LEU A 113 -41.68 -11.34 -0.61
N PRO A 114 -41.58 -10.88 0.66
CA PRO A 114 -41.96 -11.66 1.81
C PRO A 114 -43.33 -12.31 1.56
N ALA A 115 -43.49 -13.58 1.95
CA ALA A 115 -44.67 -14.37 1.62
C ALA A 115 -46.01 -13.64 1.94
N GLN A 116 -46.00 -12.76 2.95
CA GLN A 116 -47.15 -11.95 3.35
C GLN A 116 -47.58 -10.90 2.30
N LEU A 117 -46.64 -10.33 1.54
CA LEU A 117 -46.93 -9.33 0.49
C LEU A 117 -47.34 -9.98 -0.83
N ARG A 118 -46.92 -11.22 -1.09
CA ARG A 118 -47.36 -12.02 -2.26
C ARG A 118 -48.86 -12.30 -2.22
N GLN A 119 -49.40 -12.59 -1.03
CA GLN A 119 -50.82 -12.89 -0.85
C GLN A 119 -51.73 -11.66 -1.05
N LYS A 120 -51.27 -10.45 -0.71
CA LYS A 120 -52.02 -9.21 -1.00
C LYS A 120 -52.08 -8.93 -2.50
N LYS A 121 -50.96 -9.02 -3.20
CA LYS A 121 -50.91 -8.81 -4.66
C LYS A 121 -51.80 -9.79 -5.44
N GLN A 122 -51.81 -11.07 -5.04
CA GLN A 122 -52.70 -12.06 -5.65
C GLN A 122 -54.19 -11.81 -5.37
N LYS A 123 -54.54 -11.24 -4.21
CA LYS A 123 -55.92 -10.90 -3.86
C LYS A 123 -56.41 -9.64 -4.58
N ASP A 124 -55.51 -8.70 -4.83
CA ASP A 124 -55.81 -7.47 -5.58
C ASP A 124 -55.91 -7.73 -7.10
N GLU A 125 -55.17 -8.71 -7.64
CA GLU A 125 -55.21 -9.10 -9.07
C GLU A 125 -56.34 -10.09 -9.42
N SER A 126 -56.95 -10.77 -8.43
CA SER A 126 -58.08 -11.70 -8.62
C SER A 126 -59.45 -11.11 -8.28
N GLY A 127 -59.49 -9.81 -7.96
CA GLY A 127 -60.70 -9.05 -7.61
C GLY A 127 -61.31 -8.23 -8.75
N LEU A 128 -61.19 -8.69 -9.99
CA LEU A 128 -61.87 -8.15 -11.19
C LEU A 128 -62.70 -9.25 -11.86
#